data_AF-A0A1C3VR60-F1
#
_entry.id   AF-A0A1C3VR60-F1
#
_cell.length_a   1.000
_cell.length_b   1.000
_cell.length_c   1.000
_cell.angle_alpha   90.00
_cell.angle_beta   90.00
_cell.angle_gamma   90.00
#
_symmetry.space_group_name_H-M   'P 1'
#
loop_
_entity.id
_entity.type
_entity.pdbx_description
1 polymer ?
#
loop_
_entity_poly.entity_id
_entity_poly.type
_entity_poly.pdbx_seq_one_letter_code
_entity_poly.pdbx_strand_id
1 'polypeptide(L)'
;MFVEDRTDLDAERLRELVNYDPSPGIFTRKSAPNKYARYKVGDVAGSLSAKGYIRICVDGNVYPAHRLAWLYMMGEWPSDQIDHKDLNKSNNAWDNLRLATNGQNKANSPVYKTTKSGLKGAYWEGNRKGTKNWSARIRHDGRLRHIGYFYTAEEAHKAYGVAAKALHGEFSRV
;
A
#
# COMPACT_ATOMS: atom_id res chain seq x y z
N MET A 1 -8.69 16.05 6.00
CA MET A 1 -7.77 16.60 7.00
C MET A 1 -6.37 16.31 6.50
N PHE A 2 -5.78 17.28 5.79
CA PHE A 2 -4.40 17.20 5.33
C PHE A 2 -3.53 17.36 6.58
N VAL A 3 -2.69 16.38 6.87
CA VAL A 3 -1.68 16.52 7.91
C VAL A 3 -0.55 17.26 7.22
N GLU A 4 -0.35 18.53 7.56
CA GLU A 4 0.88 19.24 7.29
C GLU A 4 2.00 18.47 8.00
N ASP A 5 2.76 17.68 7.23
CA ASP A 5 4.00 17.08 7.72
C ASP A 5 4.94 18.24 8.05
N ARG A 6 5.38 18.35 9.30
CA ARG A 6 6.38 19.32 9.72
C ARG A 6 7.70 18.97 9.03
N THR A 7 7.97 19.69 7.95
CA THR A 7 9.08 19.53 7.01
C THR A 7 10.37 20.09 7.58
N ASP A 8 11.16 19.27 8.27
CA ASP A 8 12.59 19.57 8.48
C ASP A 8 13.50 18.37 8.16
N LEU A 9 12.94 17.17 7.92
CA LEU A 9 13.75 16.02 7.54
C LEU A 9 13.89 15.98 6.02
N ASP A 10 15.09 16.31 5.54
CA ASP A 10 15.51 16.06 4.17
C ASP A 10 16.25 14.70 4.04
N ALA A 11 16.59 14.36 2.81
CA ALA A 11 17.22 13.09 2.51
C ALA A 11 18.68 13.00 2.96
N GLU A 12 19.41 14.11 3.01
CA GLU A 12 20.78 14.14 3.51
C GLU A 12 20.80 13.81 5.00
N ARG A 13 19.98 14.53 5.78
CA ARG A 13 19.80 14.29 7.20
C ARG A 13 19.33 12.87 7.49
N LEU A 14 18.41 12.33 6.69
CA LEU A 14 17.99 10.93 6.82
C LEU A 14 19.16 9.96 6.62
N ARG A 15 19.98 10.17 5.58
CA ARG A 15 21.15 9.32 5.25
C ARG A 15 22.28 9.42 6.27
N GLU A 16 22.38 10.50 7.03
CA GLU A 16 23.29 10.59 8.18
C GLU A 16 22.87 9.64 9.31
N LEU A 17 21.56 9.56 9.58
CA LEU A 17 21.02 8.91 10.76
C LEU A 17 20.73 7.43 10.58
N VAL A 18 20.37 7.01 9.36
CA VAL A 18 20.02 5.62 9.05
C VAL A 18 20.63 5.15 7.74
N ASN A 19 20.84 3.85 7.63
CA ASN A 19 21.12 3.16 6.38
C ASN A 19 19.83 2.47 5.92
N TYR A 20 19.56 2.46 4.61
CA TYR A 20 18.46 1.72 4.02
C TYR A 20 19.03 0.71 3.04
N ASP A 21 18.70 -0.57 3.24
CA ASP A 21 18.98 -1.63 2.27
C ASP A 21 17.77 -1.82 1.35
N PRO A 22 17.86 -1.46 0.05
CA PRO A 22 16.73 -1.51 -0.87
C PRO A 22 16.20 -2.91 -1.13
N SER A 23 17.03 -3.96 -1.00
CA SER A 23 16.63 -5.33 -1.36
C SER A 23 15.67 -5.95 -0.34
N PRO A 24 16.02 -6.05 0.97
CA PRO A 24 15.08 -6.48 1.99
C PRO A 24 14.18 -5.34 2.50
N GLY A 25 14.49 -4.08 2.15
CA GLY A 25 13.72 -2.93 2.61
C GLY A 25 13.92 -2.58 4.07
N ILE A 26 15.10 -2.87 4.62
CA ILE A 26 15.39 -2.75 6.05
C ILE A 26 16.17 -1.47 6.31
N PHE A 27 15.78 -0.76 7.37
CA PHE A 27 16.54 0.37 7.89
C PHE A 27 17.39 -0.07 9.07
N THR A 28 18.63 0.41 9.16
CA THR A 28 19.50 0.24 10.33
C THR A 28 20.00 1.59 10.85
N ARG A 29 20.23 1.70 12.16
CA ARG A 29 20.69 2.94 12.80
C ARG A 29 22.16 3.19 12.48
N LYS A 30 22.50 4.37 11.94
CA LYS A 30 23.90 4.81 11.75
C LYS A 30 24.44 5.61 12.94
N SER A 31 23.56 6.25 13.70
CA SER A 31 23.92 7.01 14.89
C SER A 31 22.98 6.70 16.06
N ALA A 32 23.51 6.86 17.27
CA ALA A 32 22.73 6.90 18.49
C ALA A 32 22.53 8.36 18.89
N PRO A 33 21.32 8.78 19.30
CA PRO A 33 21.02 10.18 19.62
C PRO A 33 21.77 10.66 20.87
N ASN A 34 22.14 9.74 21.77
CA ASN A 34 23.03 9.97 22.91
C ASN A 34 23.51 8.64 23.51
N LYS A 35 24.44 8.71 24.47
CA LYS A 35 25.03 7.53 25.16
C LYS A 35 24.05 6.71 26.02
N TYR A 36 22.86 7.26 26.31
CA TYR A 36 21.79 6.58 27.06
C TYR A 36 20.68 6.05 26.15
N ALA A 37 20.85 6.14 24.83
CA ALA A 37 19.88 5.64 23.89
C ALA A 37 19.69 4.12 24.08
N ARG A 38 18.43 3.68 24.00
CA ARG A 38 18.10 2.25 24.15
C ARG A 38 18.54 1.41 22.95
N TYR A 39 18.71 2.04 21.79
CA TYR A 39 19.16 1.39 20.56
C TYR A 39 20.60 1.77 20.26
N LYS A 40 21.31 0.84 19.63
CA LYS A 40 22.72 0.97 19.24
C LYS A 40 22.84 1.20 17.74
N VAL A 41 24.01 1.68 17.33
CA VAL A 41 24.40 1.71 15.92
C VAL A 41 24.38 0.28 15.37
N GLY A 42 23.80 0.09 14.18
CA GLY A 42 23.61 -1.20 13.54
C GLY A 42 22.24 -1.84 13.79
N ASP A 43 21.53 -1.46 14.85
CA ASP A 43 20.21 -2.05 15.15
C ASP A 43 19.20 -1.72 14.06
N VAL A 44 18.28 -2.68 13.80
CA VAL A 44 17.15 -2.45 12.89
C VAL A 44 16.28 -1.32 13.42
N ALA A 45 16.02 -0.33 12.57
CA ALA A 45 15.25 0.85 12.91
C ALA A 45 13.75 0.62 12.70
N GLY A 46 12.98 0.99 13.72
CA GLY A 46 11.53 1.07 13.66
C GLY A 46 10.82 -0.09 14.35
N SER A 47 9.49 0.00 14.39
CA SER A 47 8.63 -1.00 14.99
C SER A 47 7.35 -1.18 14.19
N LEU A 48 6.78 -2.39 14.26
CA LEU A 48 5.51 -2.70 13.62
C LEU A 48 4.37 -2.01 14.35
N SER A 49 3.60 -1.19 13.63
CA SER A 49 2.38 -0.58 14.14
C SER A 49 1.20 -1.56 14.11
N ALA A 50 0.16 -1.29 14.91
CA ALA A 50 -1.09 -2.06 14.88
C ALA A 50 -1.78 -2.10 13.50
N LYS A 51 -1.45 -1.16 12.59
CA LYS A 51 -1.98 -1.11 11.22
C LYS A 51 -1.15 -1.91 10.21
N GLY A 52 -0.05 -2.54 10.65
CA GLY A 52 0.86 -3.37 9.84
C GLY A 52 2.05 -2.63 9.23
N TYR A 53 2.15 -1.31 9.39
CA TYR A 53 3.28 -0.53 8.86
C TYR A 53 4.46 -0.53 9.83
N ILE A 54 5.69 -0.61 9.30
CA ILE A 54 6.88 -0.23 10.05
C ILE A 54 6.93 1.29 10.21
N ARG A 55 7.14 1.76 11.44
CA ARG A 55 7.31 3.19 11.75
C ARG A 55 8.67 3.43 12.38
N ILE A 56 9.35 4.48 11.95
CA ILE A 56 10.70 4.82 12.37
C ILE A 56 10.67 6.23 12.97
N CYS A 57 11.22 6.37 14.18
CA CYS A 57 11.47 7.67 14.79
C CYS A 57 12.81 8.22 14.29
N VAL A 58 12.79 9.42 13.71
CA VAL A 58 13.93 10.19 13.19
C VAL A 58 13.78 11.62 13.71
N ASP A 59 14.80 12.14 14.38
CA ASP A 59 14.80 13.48 15.01
C ASP A 59 13.51 13.79 15.79
N GLY A 60 13.05 12.84 16.60
CA GLY A 60 11.86 12.98 17.45
C GLY A 60 10.51 12.81 16.73
N ASN A 61 10.50 12.70 15.40
CA ASN A 61 9.29 12.55 14.60
C ASN A 61 9.15 11.12 14.06
N VAL A 62 7.91 10.62 13.97
CA VAL A 62 7.63 9.22 13.62
C VAL A 62 7.06 9.09 12.21
N TYR A 63 7.89 8.58 11.30
CA TYR A 63 7.56 8.42 9.88
C TYR A 63 7.26 6.96 9.52
N PRO A 64 6.42 6.69 8.51
CA PRO A 64 6.27 5.34 7.96
C PRO A 64 7.50 4.97 7.10
N ALA A 65 8.00 3.75 7.27
CA ALA A 65 9.25 3.30 6.62
C ALA A 65 9.20 3.37 5.09
N HIS A 66 8.07 3.05 4.47
CA HIS A 66 7.94 3.13 3.00
C HIS A 66 8.09 4.55 2.45
N ARG A 67 7.71 5.61 3.18
CA ARG A 67 7.92 7.01 2.75
C ARG A 67 9.37 7.43 2.98
N LEU A 68 9.99 6.96 4.08
CA LEU A 68 11.42 7.16 4.30
C LEU A 68 12.25 6.45 3.23
N ALA A 69 11.83 5.28 2.75
CA ALA A 69 12.53 4.56 1.67
C ALA A 69 12.51 5.39 0.39
N TRP A 70 11.36 5.99 0.06
CA TRP A 70 11.25 6.92 -1.05
C TRP A 70 12.16 8.14 -0.88
N LEU A 71 12.09 8.83 0.27
CA LEU A 71 12.95 9.99 0.55
C LEU A 71 14.44 9.62 0.43
N TYR A 72 14.83 8.46 0.96
CA TYR A 72 16.21 7.98 0.93
C TYR A 72 16.72 7.76 -0.50
N MET A 73 15.91 7.11 -1.34
CA MET A 73 16.28 6.71 -2.71
C MET A 73 16.15 7.86 -3.71
N MET A 74 15.09 8.67 -3.61
CA MET A 74 14.75 9.71 -4.58
C MET A 74 15.25 11.10 -4.18
N GLY A 75 15.58 11.32 -2.90
CA GLY A 75 16.05 12.61 -2.41
C GLY A 75 14.94 13.61 -2.05
N GLU A 76 13.69 13.29 -2.38
CA GLU A 76 12.53 14.14 -2.14
C GLU A 76 11.38 13.33 -1.51
N TRP A 77 10.46 14.01 -0.83
CA TRP A 77 9.25 13.36 -0.32
C TRP A 77 8.33 12.96 -1.46
N PRO A 78 7.64 11.80 -1.38
CA PRO A 78 6.73 11.39 -2.43
C PRO A 78 5.53 12.34 -2.48
N SER A 79 5.21 12.76 -3.71
CA SER A 79 4.12 13.68 -4.03
C SER A 79 2.72 13.10 -3.75
N ASP A 80 2.60 11.77 -3.68
CA ASP A 80 1.36 11.07 -3.37
C ASP A 80 1.62 9.88 -2.41
N GLN A 81 0.77 8.85 -2.43
CA GLN A 81 0.91 7.64 -1.64
C GLN A 81 2.01 6.74 -2.20
N ILE A 82 2.59 5.92 -1.33
CA ILE A 82 3.42 4.78 -1.73
C ILE A 82 2.61 3.51 -1.48
N ASP A 83 2.39 2.75 -2.55
CA ASP A 83 1.69 1.46 -2.55
C ASP A 83 2.68 0.30 -2.38
N HIS A 84 2.25 -0.74 -1.66
CA HIS A 84 2.96 -2.00 -1.51
C HIS A 84 2.39 -3.01 -2.52
N LYS A 85 3.18 -3.36 -3.55
CA LYS A 85 2.76 -4.26 -4.63
C LYS A 85 2.26 -5.62 -4.11
N ASP A 86 2.77 -6.09 -2.97
CA ASP A 86 2.40 -7.37 -2.35
C ASP A 86 1.32 -7.27 -1.25
N LEU A 87 0.81 -6.06 -0.93
CA LEU A 87 -0.08 -5.77 0.21
C LEU A 87 0.53 -5.97 1.60
N ASN A 88 1.79 -6.37 1.69
CA ASN A 88 2.50 -6.52 2.94
C ASN A 88 3.14 -5.18 3.34
N LYS A 89 2.43 -4.46 4.20
CA LYS A 89 2.82 -3.13 4.70
C LYS A 89 4.16 -3.07 5.46
N SER A 90 4.70 -4.22 5.86
CA SER A 90 6.03 -4.30 6.49
C SER A 90 7.15 -4.61 5.49
N ASN A 91 6.83 -5.08 4.28
CA ASN A 91 7.80 -5.32 3.22
C ASN A 91 8.13 -4.01 2.51
N ASN A 92 9.13 -3.28 3.00
CA ASN A 92 9.54 -2.01 2.41
C ASN A 92 10.67 -2.17 1.39
N ALA A 93 10.83 -3.34 0.77
CA ALA A 93 11.78 -3.54 -0.32
C ALA A 93 11.49 -2.56 -1.46
N TRP A 94 12.51 -1.94 -2.04
CA TRP A 94 12.35 -0.89 -3.03
C TRP A 94 11.53 -1.37 -4.23
N ASP A 95 11.82 -2.58 -4.73
CA ASP A 95 11.09 -3.18 -5.85
C ASP A 95 9.63 -3.51 -5.50
N ASN A 96 9.26 -3.58 -4.22
CA ASN A 96 7.89 -3.77 -3.77
C ASN A 96 7.11 -2.45 -3.60
N LEU A 97 7.80 -1.31 -3.58
CA LEU A 97 7.19 0.00 -3.43
C LEU A 97 6.93 0.64 -4.80
N ARG A 98 5.89 1.48 -4.90
CA ARG A 98 5.63 2.33 -6.06
C ARG A 98 4.79 3.54 -5.69
N LEU A 99 4.96 4.65 -6.42
CA LEU A 99 4.10 5.81 -6.29
C LEU A 99 2.69 5.47 -6.78
N ALA A 100 1.67 5.88 -6.04
CA ALA A 100 0.29 5.57 -6.34
C ALA A 100 -0.64 6.71 -5.95
N THR A 101 -1.63 6.97 -6.80
CA THR A 101 -2.81 7.75 -6.39
C THR A 101 -3.67 6.95 -5.41
N ASN A 102 -4.56 7.64 -4.70
CA ASN A 102 -5.56 6.98 -3.83
C ASN A 102 -6.40 5.94 -4.60
N GLY A 103 -6.75 6.21 -5.86
CA GLY A 103 -7.49 5.28 -6.71
C GLY A 103 -6.69 4.02 -7.05
N GLN A 104 -5.42 4.18 -7.41
CA GLN A 104 -4.50 3.08 -7.70
C GLN A 104 -4.22 2.21 -6.47
N ASN A 105 -3.95 2.81 -5.31
CA ASN A 105 -3.77 2.10 -4.04
C ASN A 105 -5.05 1.32 -3.66
N LYS A 106 -6.24 1.88 -3.91
CA LYS A 106 -7.52 1.16 -3.70
C LYS A 106 -7.75 0.03 -4.71
N ALA A 107 -7.29 0.19 -5.95
CA ALA A 107 -7.32 -0.90 -6.93
C ALA A 107 -6.46 -2.07 -6.44
N ASN A 108 -5.31 -1.78 -5.82
CA ASN A 108 -4.47 -2.75 -5.12
C ASN A 108 -4.92 -2.98 -3.67
N SER A 109 -6.16 -3.40 -3.47
CA SER A 109 -6.68 -3.76 -2.14
C SER A 109 -7.04 -5.25 -2.06
N PRO A 110 -6.99 -5.87 -0.87
CA PRO A 110 -7.57 -7.20 -0.69
C PRO A 110 -9.10 -7.15 -0.87
N VAL A 111 -9.69 -8.32 -1.09
CA VAL A 111 -11.14 -8.52 -1.01
C VAL A 111 -11.59 -8.33 0.43
N TYR A 112 -12.76 -7.72 0.63
CA TYR A 112 -13.34 -7.60 1.96
C TYR A 112 -13.75 -8.99 2.49
N LYS A 113 -13.39 -9.29 3.74
CA LYS A 113 -13.69 -10.59 4.38
C LYS A 113 -15.19 -10.92 4.44
N THR A 114 -16.04 -9.89 4.35
CA THR A 114 -17.51 -10.02 4.39
C THR A 114 -18.13 -10.28 3.01
N THR A 115 -17.34 -10.28 1.93
CA THR A 115 -17.84 -10.57 0.59
C THR A 115 -18.23 -12.04 0.48
N LYS A 116 -19.50 -12.32 0.13
CA LYS A 116 -20.07 -13.69 0.08
C LYS A 116 -19.28 -14.67 -0.79
N SER A 117 -18.76 -14.22 -1.93
CA SER A 117 -17.98 -15.05 -2.85
C SER A 117 -16.51 -15.16 -2.48
N GLY A 118 -15.98 -14.26 -1.66
CA GLY A 118 -14.53 -14.07 -1.50
C GLY A 118 -13.80 -13.58 -2.76
N LEU A 119 -14.53 -13.27 -3.85
CA LEU A 119 -13.96 -12.89 -5.14
C LEU A 119 -14.08 -11.39 -5.38
N LYS A 120 -12.98 -10.74 -5.78
CA LYS A 120 -12.97 -9.29 -5.99
C LYS A 120 -13.88 -8.89 -7.15
N GLY A 121 -14.66 -7.84 -6.94
CA GLY A 121 -15.53 -7.27 -7.98
C GLY A 121 -16.78 -8.09 -8.29
N ALA A 122 -16.98 -9.27 -7.67
CA ALA A 122 -18.15 -10.11 -7.85
C ALA A 122 -19.10 -9.95 -6.64
N TYR A 123 -20.30 -9.42 -6.91
CA TYR A 123 -21.28 -9.09 -5.88
C TYR A 123 -22.57 -9.88 -6.09
N TRP A 124 -23.14 -10.38 -5.00
CA TRP A 124 -24.42 -11.07 -5.01
C TRP A 124 -25.58 -10.07 -4.92
N GLU A 125 -26.52 -10.14 -5.85
CA GLU A 125 -27.63 -9.17 -5.98
C GLU A 125 -29.00 -9.73 -5.61
N GLY A 126 -29.18 -11.04 -5.45
CA GLY A 126 -30.50 -11.60 -5.14
C GLY A 126 -30.57 -13.12 -5.23
N ASN A 127 -31.65 -13.72 -4.72
CA ASN A 127 -31.74 -15.17 -4.51
C ASN A 127 -32.77 -15.87 -5.41
N ARG A 128 -32.75 -15.59 -6.72
CA ARG A 128 -33.69 -16.20 -7.67
C ARG A 128 -33.00 -17.25 -8.54
N LYS A 129 -33.34 -18.52 -8.35
CA LYS A 129 -32.77 -19.65 -9.10
C LYS A 129 -32.94 -19.45 -10.61
N GLY A 130 -31.90 -19.75 -11.40
CA GLY A 130 -31.93 -19.64 -12.87
C GLY A 130 -31.78 -18.22 -13.44
N THR A 131 -31.45 -17.23 -12.62
CA THR A 131 -31.24 -15.84 -13.06
C THR A 131 -29.81 -15.37 -12.80
N LYS A 132 -29.40 -14.29 -13.48
CA LYS A 132 -28.07 -13.68 -13.36
C LYS A 132 -27.97 -12.86 -12.07
N ASN A 133 -27.75 -13.52 -10.95
CA ASN A 133 -27.72 -12.90 -9.61
C ASN A 133 -26.35 -12.35 -9.20
N TRP A 134 -25.33 -12.53 -10.01
CA TRP A 134 -24.00 -12.00 -9.73
C TRP A 134 -23.73 -10.79 -10.59
N SER A 135 -23.40 -9.65 -9.98
CA SER A 135 -22.96 -8.47 -10.72
C SER A 135 -21.43 -8.32 -10.65
N ALA A 136 -20.85 -7.85 -11.74
CA ALA A 136 -19.47 -7.38 -11.76
C ALA A 136 -19.45 -5.85 -11.79
N ARG A 137 -18.70 -5.23 -10.87
CA ARG A 137 -18.59 -3.77 -10.75
C ARG A 137 -17.15 -3.37 -10.46
N ILE A 138 -16.71 -2.24 -11.03
CA ILE A 138 -15.37 -1.70 -10.84
C ILE A 138 -15.42 -0.19 -10.62
N ARG A 139 -14.57 0.33 -9.72
CA ARG A 139 -14.47 1.76 -9.46
C ARG A 139 -13.20 2.29 -10.13
N HIS A 140 -13.35 3.28 -11.00
CA HIS A 140 -12.25 3.92 -11.72
C HIS A 140 -12.53 5.42 -11.81
N ASP A 141 -11.51 6.25 -11.54
CA ASP A 141 -11.62 7.72 -11.49
C ASP A 141 -12.79 8.24 -10.66
N GLY A 142 -12.96 7.66 -9.47
CA GLY A 142 -14.02 8.06 -8.56
C GLY A 142 -15.43 7.62 -8.96
N ARG A 143 -15.62 6.96 -10.11
CA ARG A 143 -16.93 6.51 -10.62
C ARG A 143 -17.04 4.99 -10.56
N LEU A 144 -18.21 4.51 -10.13
CA LEU A 144 -18.55 3.09 -10.16
C LEU A 144 -19.09 2.75 -11.55
N ARG A 145 -18.47 1.78 -12.21
CA ARG A 145 -18.90 1.25 -13.51
C ARG A 145 -19.46 -0.14 -13.32
N HIS A 146 -20.66 -0.36 -13.87
CA HIS A 146 -21.28 -1.67 -13.94
C HIS A 146 -20.76 -2.40 -15.17
N ILE A 147 -20.21 -3.60 -14.97
CA ILE A 147 -19.63 -4.41 -16.06
C ILE A 147 -20.71 -5.33 -16.63
N GLY A 148 -21.54 -5.94 -15.78
CA GLY A 148 -22.62 -6.83 -16.23
C GLY A 148 -23.15 -7.73 -15.12
N TYR A 149 -24.15 -8.53 -15.50
CA TYR A 149 -24.72 -9.58 -14.68
C TYR A 149 -24.34 -10.97 -15.23
N PHE A 150 -24.14 -11.92 -14.32
CA PHE A 150 -23.61 -13.26 -14.55
C PHE A 150 -24.34 -14.30 -13.72
N TYR A 151 -24.22 -15.58 -14.12
CA TYR A 151 -24.86 -16.69 -13.42
C TYR A 151 -24.05 -17.15 -12.21
N THR A 152 -22.72 -16.96 -12.25
CA THR A 152 -21.81 -17.38 -11.19
C THR A 152 -20.91 -16.24 -10.71
N ALA A 153 -20.36 -16.40 -9.51
CA ALA A 153 -19.41 -15.43 -8.96
C ALA A 153 -18.10 -15.43 -9.76
N GLU A 154 -17.68 -16.58 -10.26
CA GLU A 154 -16.47 -16.80 -11.04
C GLU A 154 -16.55 -16.09 -12.39
N GLU A 155 -17.71 -16.15 -13.06
CA GLU A 155 -17.96 -15.42 -14.31
C GLU A 155 -17.88 -13.90 -14.07
N ALA A 156 -18.53 -13.41 -13.02
CA ALA A 156 -18.48 -11.99 -12.65
C ALA A 156 -17.06 -11.55 -12.30
N HIS A 157 -16.32 -12.37 -11.55
CA HIS A 157 -14.94 -12.11 -11.18
C HIS A 157 -14.00 -12.11 -12.39
N LYS A 158 -14.18 -13.03 -13.33
CA LYS A 158 -13.42 -13.07 -14.58
C LYS A 158 -13.65 -11.80 -15.41
N ALA A 159 -14.90 -11.35 -15.53
CA ALA A 159 -15.23 -10.11 -16.21
C ALA A 159 -14.63 -8.89 -15.50
N TYR A 160 -14.68 -8.85 -14.16
CA TYR A 160 -13.96 -7.85 -13.36
C TYR A 160 -12.46 -7.89 -13.64
N GLY A 161 -11.85 -9.08 -13.73
CA GLY A 161 -10.41 -9.23 -13.94
C GLY A 161 -9.94 -8.64 -15.27
N VAL A 162 -10.73 -8.83 -16.33
CA VAL A 162 -10.47 -8.20 -17.64
C VAL A 162 -10.56 -6.67 -17.51
N ALA A 163 -11.62 -6.15 -16.90
CA ALA A 163 -11.80 -4.71 -16.72
C ALA A 163 -10.72 -4.09 -15.82
N ALA A 164 -10.31 -4.78 -14.76
CA ALA A 164 -9.29 -4.34 -13.81
C ALA A 164 -7.92 -4.25 -14.49
N LYS A 165 -7.53 -5.24 -15.29
CA LYS A 165 -6.29 -5.18 -16.07
C LYS A 165 -6.31 -4.01 -17.05
N ALA A 166 -7.43 -3.79 -17.74
CA ALA A 166 -7.57 -2.70 -18.70
C ALA A 166 -7.56 -1.30 -18.06
N LEU A 167 -8.21 -1.13 -16.89
CA LEU A 167 -8.41 0.19 -16.26
C LEU A 167 -7.38 0.53 -15.17
N HIS A 168 -6.76 -0.47 -14.54
CA HIS A 168 -5.84 -0.27 -13.42
C HIS A 168 -4.42 -0.75 -13.71
N GLY A 169 -4.19 -1.47 -14.81
CA GLY A 169 -2.87 -1.92 -15.24
C GLY A 169 -2.13 -2.68 -14.15
N GLU A 170 -0.93 -2.22 -13.80
CA GLU A 170 -0.10 -2.81 -12.75
C GLU A 170 -0.72 -2.74 -11.34
N PHE A 171 -1.66 -1.82 -11.10
CA PHE A 171 -2.37 -1.69 -9.82
C PHE A 171 -3.59 -2.61 -9.74
N SER A 172 -3.89 -3.34 -10.81
CA SER A 172 -4.98 -4.30 -10.81
C SER A 172 -4.68 -5.44 -9.82
N ARG A 173 -5.66 -5.70 -8.96
CA ARG A 173 -5.73 -6.92 -8.16
C ARG A 173 -6.97 -7.69 -8.60
N VAL A 174 -6.75 -8.93 -9.00
CA VAL A 174 -7.78 -9.89 -9.43
C VAL A 174 -7.55 -11.12 -8.58
#